data_AF-A0A926E4J7-F1
#
_entry.id   AF-A0A926E4J7-F1
#
_cell.length_a   1.000
_cell.length_b   1.000
_cell.length_c   1.000
_cell.angle_alpha   90.00
_cell.angle_beta   90.00
_cell.angle_gamma   90.00
#
_symmetry.space_group_name_H-M   'P 1'
#
loop_
_entity.id
_entity.type
_entity.pdbx_description
1 polymer ?
#
loop_
_entity_poly.entity_id
_entity_poly.type
_entity_poly.pdbx_seq_one_letter_code
_entity_poly.pdbx_strand_id
1 'polypeptide(L)'
;MTERIFLFAGTSEGRLCGEFLSEAGFPADVFVATEYGKEIFPERPGLTVHEGRLGAAEMEVAFPEGCIVIDATHPYAREVSANLKAACKNRNAVYLRLLRPAGDGDLSGCVIVESAEAAADWLDRREGSVLLTTGSKELCAFAELRGFSERFYARVLPSGEAISQCRELGLSPKHIIAMQGPFSAELNAALLRQVGAKYLVTKDAGREGGFLEKLAAARRCGVTAVVIARPREAGLSLEQVKEELRRRFGGKKPAASPEVPRFPAFIDLNGKPVLVVGGGEIASRRVETLLHFGASITVVAPDGSAAVEALAHGGKIRWERREYRDDLASRYVLAIAATTDRAVNRAVGEAAKALRIPVSVADSREESSFYFPAVVAEGNLIGGFVSKDGKGHSLVREQTEKVRRFLRENLSGK
;
A
#
# COMPACT_ATOMS: atom_id res chain seq x y z
N MET A 1 -11.14 33.39 8.67
CA MET A 1 -11.08 33.16 7.21
C MET A 1 -11.25 31.67 7.00
N THR A 2 -12.14 31.23 6.11
CA THR A 2 -12.29 29.81 5.77
C THR A 2 -11.07 29.41 4.94
N GLU A 3 -10.09 28.76 5.57
CA GLU A 3 -8.92 28.22 4.87
C GLU A 3 -9.39 27.14 3.89
N ARG A 4 -9.34 27.43 2.59
CA ARG A 4 -9.79 26.52 1.52
C ARG A 4 -8.64 25.60 1.13
N ILE A 5 -8.92 24.32 0.93
CA ILE A 5 -7.91 23.30 0.59
C ILE A 5 -8.03 22.91 -0.88
N PHE A 6 -6.90 22.88 -1.58
CA PHE A 6 -6.76 22.42 -2.95
C PHE A 6 -5.84 21.20 -2.95
N LEU A 7 -6.35 20.03 -3.36
CA LEU A 7 -5.58 18.79 -3.43
C LEU A 7 -5.32 18.44 -4.90
N PHE A 8 -4.06 18.45 -5.32
CA PHE A 8 -3.66 17.98 -6.66
C PHE A 8 -3.27 16.51 -6.56
N ALA A 9 -4.19 15.63 -6.96
CA ALA A 9 -4.04 14.19 -6.82
C ALA A 9 -3.46 13.55 -8.09
N GLY A 10 -2.44 12.69 -7.90
CA GLY A 10 -1.87 11.85 -8.96
C GLY A 10 -1.20 10.59 -8.44
N THR A 11 -1.50 10.22 -7.20
CA THR A 11 -0.87 9.13 -6.43
C THR A 11 -1.88 8.49 -5.47
N SER A 12 -1.61 7.29 -4.97
CA SER A 12 -2.36 6.66 -3.87
C SER A 12 -2.49 7.57 -2.67
N GLU A 13 -1.41 8.26 -2.33
CA GLU A 13 -1.30 9.12 -1.15
C GLU A 13 -2.21 10.34 -1.32
N GLY A 14 -2.30 10.88 -2.53
CA GLY A 14 -3.29 11.90 -2.87
C GLY A 14 -4.71 11.41 -2.63
N ARG A 15 -5.04 10.18 -3.05
CA ARG A 15 -6.34 9.55 -2.76
C ARG A 15 -6.58 9.45 -1.26
N LEU A 16 -5.69 8.81 -0.51
CA LEU A 16 -5.80 8.64 0.95
C LEU A 16 -5.89 9.98 1.68
N CYS A 17 -5.21 11.02 1.20
CA CYS A 17 -5.33 12.37 1.72
C CYS A 17 -6.72 12.94 1.47
N GLY A 18 -7.29 12.78 0.27
CA GLY A 18 -8.66 13.18 -0.01
C GLY A 18 -9.69 12.46 0.85
N GLU A 19 -9.53 11.15 1.05
CA GLU A 19 -10.39 10.37 1.96
C GLU A 19 -10.37 10.95 3.37
N PHE A 20 -9.16 11.24 3.88
CA PHE A 20 -8.99 11.91 5.16
C PHE A 20 -9.65 13.28 5.20
N LEU A 21 -9.49 14.13 4.17
CA LEU A 21 -10.10 15.46 4.13
C LEU A 21 -11.64 15.37 4.27
N SER A 22 -12.26 14.45 3.54
CA SER A 22 -13.71 14.19 3.63
C SER A 22 -14.13 13.71 5.02
N GLU A 23 -13.46 12.69 5.55
CA GLU A 23 -13.75 12.14 6.89
C GLU A 23 -13.52 13.18 8.00
N ALA A 24 -12.55 14.05 7.80
CA ALA A 24 -12.24 15.17 8.69
C ALA A 24 -13.27 16.30 8.65
N GLY A 25 -14.14 16.32 7.64
CA GLY A 25 -15.01 17.46 7.37
C GLY A 25 -14.23 18.70 6.93
N PHE A 26 -13.06 18.52 6.29
CA PHE A 26 -12.30 19.59 5.66
C PHE A 26 -12.76 19.75 4.20
N PRO A 27 -13.47 20.82 3.84
CA PRO A 27 -13.89 21.02 2.46
C PRO A 27 -12.68 21.23 1.55
N ALA A 28 -12.64 20.51 0.42
CA ALA A 28 -11.52 20.59 -0.50
C ALA A 28 -11.91 20.44 -1.98
N ASP A 29 -11.23 21.20 -2.83
CA ASP A 29 -11.23 21.05 -4.27
C ASP A 29 -10.12 20.09 -4.68
N VAL A 30 -10.47 18.95 -5.28
CA VAL A 30 -9.54 17.88 -5.68
C VAL A 30 -9.35 17.93 -7.19
N PHE A 31 -8.11 18.02 -7.67
CA PHE A 31 -7.79 18.10 -9.10
C PHE A 31 -7.11 16.80 -9.55
N VAL A 32 -7.65 16.19 -10.60
CA VAL A 32 -7.12 14.97 -11.22
C VAL A 32 -6.88 15.19 -12.72
N ALA A 33 -5.75 14.70 -13.22
CA ALA A 33 -5.30 14.98 -14.59
C ALA A 33 -6.00 14.12 -15.67
N THR A 34 -6.78 13.09 -15.29
CA THR A 34 -7.34 12.08 -16.19
C THR A 34 -8.69 11.60 -15.71
N GLU A 35 -9.56 11.19 -16.63
CA GLU A 35 -10.87 10.56 -16.37
C GLU A 35 -10.78 9.36 -15.42
N TYR A 36 -9.83 8.44 -15.64
CA TYR A 36 -9.56 7.32 -14.73
C TYR A 36 -9.25 7.76 -13.29
N GLY A 37 -8.53 8.88 -13.14
CA GLY A 37 -8.22 9.45 -11.83
C GLY A 37 -9.47 9.94 -11.10
N LYS A 38 -10.49 10.39 -11.83
CA LYS A 38 -11.79 10.80 -11.30
C LYS A 38 -12.63 9.61 -10.86
N GLU A 39 -12.65 8.53 -11.66
CA GLU A 39 -13.36 7.29 -11.30
C GLU A 39 -12.86 6.70 -9.97
N ILE A 40 -11.57 6.85 -9.68
CA ILE A 40 -10.94 6.39 -8.44
C ILE A 40 -11.34 7.25 -7.22
N PHE A 41 -11.82 8.47 -7.43
CA PHE A 41 -12.35 9.35 -6.38
C PHE A 41 -13.89 9.27 -6.35
N PRO A 42 -14.49 8.40 -5.54
CA PRO A 42 -15.95 8.37 -5.41
C PRO A 42 -16.47 9.69 -4.85
N GLU A 43 -17.73 10.04 -5.18
CA GLU A 43 -18.42 11.18 -4.56
C GLU A 43 -18.35 11.06 -3.04
N ARG A 44 -17.72 12.05 -2.41
CA ARG A 44 -17.46 12.07 -0.97
C ARG A 44 -17.92 13.40 -0.39
N PRO A 45 -18.61 13.41 0.76
CA PRO A 45 -19.04 14.64 1.40
C PRO A 45 -17.88 15.62 1.61
N GLY A 46 -18.07 16.87 1.20
CA GLY A 46 -17.09 17.93 1.37
C GLY A 46 -15.97 17.98 0.33
N LEU A 47 -15.90 17.04 -0.62
CA LEU A 47 -14.94 17.10 -1.73
C LEU A 47 -15.64 17.53 -3.02
N THR A 48 -14.99 18.41 -3.78
CA THR A 48 -15.39 18.73 -5.16
C THR A 48 -14.26 18.31 -6.09
N VAL A 49 -14.53 17.33 -6.97
CA VAL A 49 -13.51 16.75 -7.85
C VAL A 49 -13.58 17.40 -9.22
N HIS A 50 -12.45 17.97 -9.65
CA HIS A 50 -12.24 18.64 -10.92
C HIS A 50 -11.34 17.79 -11.81
N GLU A 51 -11.77 17.62 -13.05
CA GLU A 51 -11.05 16.85 -14.06
C GLU A 51 -10.36 17.79 -15.06
N GLY A 52 -9.12 17.47 -15.38
CA GLY A 52 -8.33 18.20 -16.37
C GLY A 52 -7.04 18.75 -15.79
N ARG A 53 -6.17 19.23 -16.68
CA ARG A 53 -4.92 19.89 -16.28
C ARG A 53 -5.18 21.38 -16.15
N LEU A 54 -4.77 21.96 -15.03
CA LEU A 54 -4.68 23.40 -14.86
C LEU A 54 -3.30 23.89 -15.32
N GLY A 55 -3.29 24.93 -16.15
CA GLY A 55 -2.12 25.71 -16.47
C GLY A 55 -1.70 26.64 -15.32
N ALA A 56 -0.49 27.19 -15.42
CA ALA A 56 0.07 28.06 -14.37
C ALA A 56 -0.81 29.30 -14.08
N ALA A 57 -1.31 29.97 -15.13
CA ALA A 57 -2.17 31.14 -14.97
C ALA A 57 -3.52 30.79 -14.31
N GLU A 58 -4.09 29.63 -14.65
CA GLU A 58 -5.36 29.17 -14.08
C GLU A 58 -5.20 28.80 -12.60
N MET A 59 -4.07 28.17 -12.22
CA MET A 59 -3.75 27.88 -10.82
C MET A 59 -3.67 29.16 -9.99
N GLU A 60 -3.03 30.21 -10.51
CA GLU A 60 -2.98 31.49 -9.81
C GLU A 60 -4.38 32.04 -9.59
N VAL A 61 -5.20 32.13 -10.65
CA VAL A 61 -6.58 32.63 -10.54
C VAL A 61 -7.40 31.81 -9.55
N ALA A 62 -7.24 30.49 -9.55
CA ALA A 62 -7.98 29.58 -8.69
C ALA A 62 -7.64 29.71 -7.20
N PHE A 63 -6.41 30.09 -6.83
CA PHE A 63 -5.94 30.12 -5.45
C PHE A 63 -6.28 31.44 -4.73
N PRO A 64 -7.19 31.41 -3.74
CA PRO A 64 -7.41 32.53 -2.83
C PRO A 64 -6.17 32.75 -1.95
N GLU A 65 -6.01 33.98 -1.45
CA GLU A 65 -4.93 34.29 -0.51
C GLU A 65 -5.02 33.43 0.76
N GLY A 66 -3.89 32.88 1.19
CA GLY A 66 -3.81 32.05 2.41
C GLY A 66 -4.45 30.66 2.30
N CYS A 67 -4.85 30.21 1.10
CA CYS A 67 -5.32 28.84 0.90
C CYS A 67 -4.21 27.80 1.12
N ILE A 68 -4.60 26.53 1.26
CA ILE A 68 -3.66 25.41 1.42
C ILE A 68 -3.69 24.56 0.15
N VAL A 69 -2.53 24.37 -0.45
CA VAL A 69 -2.34 23.55 -1.64
C VAL A 69 -1.55 22.31 -1.24
N ILE A 70 -2.19 21.15 -1.35
CA ILE A 70 -1.58 19.84 -1.13
C ILE A 70 -1.21 19.27 -2.50
N ASP A 71 0.07 19.21 -2.76
CA ASP A 71 0.62 18.64 -3.99
C ASP A 71 0.94 17.16 -3.76
N ALA A 72 0.01 16.31 -4.20
CA ALA A 72 0.13 14.86 -4.21
C ALA A 72 0.29 14.30 -5.63
N THR A 73 0.84 15.11 -6.53
CA THR A 73 1.13 14.71 -7.92
C THR A 73 2.28 13.70 -7.96
N HIS A 74 2.36 12.90 -9.03
CA HIS A 74 3.42 11.91 -9.15
C HIS A 74 4.82 12.56 -9.08
N PRO A 75 5.84 11.95 -8.43
CA PRO A 75 7.21 12.50 -8.37
C PRO A 75 7.88 12.85 -9.71
N TYR A 76 7.40 12.29 -10.83
CA TYR A 76 7.91 12.59 -12.17
C TYR A 76 7.12 13.73 -12.85
N ALA A 77 6.03 14.21 -12.25
CA ALA A 77 5.22 15.32 -12.74
C ALA A 77 5.83 16.66 -12.33
N ARG A 78 7.05 16.92 -12.81
CA ARG A 78 7.87 18.08 -12.40
C ARG A 78 7.25 19.42 -12.77
N GLU A 79 6.65 19.51 -13.95
CA GLU A 79 6.05 20.74 -14.48
C GLU A 79 4.88 21.22 -13.61
N VAL A 80 3.90 20.34 -13.35
CA VAL A 80 2.75 20.69 -12.48
C VAL A 80 3.21 21.06 -11.08
N SER A 81 4.17 20.33 -10.51
CA SER A 81 4.72 20.63 -9.18
C SER A 81 5.41 21.99 -9.13
N ALA A 82 6.13 22.37 -10.19
CA ALA A 82 6.77 23.68 -10.31
C ALA A 82 5.74 24.81 -10.42
N ASN A 83 4.70 24.61 -11.24
CA ASN A 83 3.61 25.56 -11.41
C ASN A 83 2.85 25.79 -10.09
N LEU A 84 2.57 24.72 -9.33
CA LEU A 84 1.93 24.81 -8.02
C LEU A 84 2.78 25.63 -7.03
N LYS A 85 4.09 25.38 -6.97
CA LYS A 85 5.01 26.14 -6.10
C LYS A 85 5.03 27.63 -6.46
N ALA A 86 5.08 27.96 -7.75
CA ALA A 86 5.07 29.33 -8.23
C ALA A 86 3.75 30.04 -7.88
N ALA A 87 2.61 29.41 -8.18
CA ALA A 87 1.29 29.95 -7.87
C ALA A 87 1.09 30.14 -6.36
N CYS A 88 1.55 29.19 -5.53
CA CYS A 88 1.47 29.33 -4.08
C CYS A 88 2.29 30.51 -3.56
N LYS A 89 3.51 30.69 -4.07
CA LYS A 89 4.36 31.82 -3.70
C LYS A 89 3.70 33.15 -4.08
N ASN A 90 3.12 33.25 -5.27
CA ASN A 90 2.50 34.48 -5.77
C ASN A 90 1.21 34.84 -5.02
N ARG A 91 0.46 33.84 -4.53
CA ARG A 91 -0.80 34.03 -3.80
C ARG A 91 -0.67 33.95 -2.29
N ASN A 92 0.56 33.91 -1.76
CA ASN A 92 0.82 33.70 -0.33
C ASN A 92 0.06 32.47 0.23
N ALA A 93 -0.05 31.42 -0.59
CA ALA A 93 -0.70 30.17 -0.23
C ALA A 93 0.30 29.21 0.41
N VAL A 94 -0.22 28.33 1.25
CA VAL A 94 0.56 27.32 1.97
C VAL A 94 0.74 26.11 1.06
N TYR A 95 1.97 25.83 0.67
CA TYR A 95 2.30 24.69 -0.16
C TYR A 95 2.76 23.48 0.68
N LEU A 96 2.06 22.36 0.58
CA LEU A 96 2.38 21.09 1.22
C LEU A 96 2.66 20.02 0.15
N ARG A 97 3.92 19.61 -0.01
CA ARG A 97 4.28 18.48 -0.89
C ARG A 97 4.04 17.16 -0.14
N LEU A 98 3.07 16.37 -0.60
CA LEU A 98 2.78 15.04 -0.05
C LEU A 98 3.65 13.99 -0.74
N LEU A 99 4.59 13.42 0.02
CA LEU A 99 5.50 12.41 -0.45
C LEU A 99 4.88 11.01 -0.38
N ARG A 100 5.13 10.21 -1.41
CA ARG A 100 4.93 8.76 -1.35
C ARG A 100 6.04 8.13 -0.49
N PRO A 101 5.76 7.03 0.24
CA PRO A 101 6.80 6.27 0.92
C PRO A 101 7.92 5.84 -0.03
N ALA A 102 9.14 5.73 0.50
CA ALA A 102 10.24 5.09 -0.21
C ALA A 102 9.82 3.66 -0.61
N GLY A 103 10.12 3.23 -1.84
CA GLY A 103 9.65 1.95 -2.35
C GLY A 103 10.28 0.75 -1.62
N ASP A 104 9.47 -0.25 -1.28
CA ASP A 104 9.90 -1.52 -0.64
C ASP A 104 10.59 -2.51 -1.60
N GLY A 105 10.98 -2.07 -2.79
CA GLY A 105 11.58 -2.94 -3.79
C GLY A 105 13.00 -3.29 -3.41
N ASP A 106 13.30 -4.59 -3.27
CA ASP A 106 14.69 -5.03 -3.32
C ASP A 106 15.29 -4.51 -4.65
N LEU A 107 16.38 -3.75 -4.58
CA LEU A 107 17.10 -3.21 -5.74
C LEU A 107 18.43 -3.94 -5.97
N SER A 108 18.68 -5.04 -5.25
CA SER A 108 19.85 -5.89 -5.47
C SER A 108 19.94 -6.32 -6.94
N GLY A 109 21.13 -6.15 -7.52
CA GLY A 109 21.39 -6.45 -8.93
C GLY A 109 20.76 -5.47 -9.95
N CYS A 110 20.09 -4.42 -9.51
CA CYS A 110 19.61 -3.35 -10.38
C CYS A 110 20.69 -2.28 -10.58
N VAL A 111 20.62 -1.59 -11.71
CA VAL A 111 21.42 -0.39 -11.99
C VAL A 111 20.54 0.81 -11.71
N ILE A 112 20.95 1.65 -10.77
CA ILE A 112 20.17 2.84 -10.40
C ILE A 112 20.79 4.06 -11.09
N VAL A 113 19.95 4.83 -11.78
CA VAL A 113 20.34 6.04 -12.51
C VAL A 113 19.40 7.19 -12.17
N GLU A 114 19.84 8.43 -12.35
CA GLU A 114 19.08 9.61 -11.91
C GLU A 114 18.08 10.14 -12.96
N SER A 115 18.23 9.75 -14.23
CA SER A 115 17.37 10.22 -15.33
C SER A 115 17.34 9.26 -16.52
N ALA A 116 16.51 9.56 -17.51
CA ALA A 116 16.46 8.81 -18.78
C ALA A 116 17.75 8.98 -19.59
N GLU A 117 18.36 10.16 -19.56
CA GLU A 117 19.66 10.46 -20.19
C GLU A 117 20.78 9.64 -19.53
N ALA A 118 20.80 9.58 -18.20
CA ALA A 118 21.78 8.73 -17.48
C ALA A 118 21.56 7.23 -17.78
N ALA A 119 20.31 6.80 -17.99
CA ALA A 119 20.02 5.44 -18.46
C ALA A 119 20.55 5.21 -19.88
N ALA A 120 20.38 6.20 -20.77
CA ALA A 120 20.86 6.16 -22.15
C ALA A 120 22.40 6.08 -22.20
N ASP A 121 23.10 6.93 -21.47
CA ASP A 121 24.57 6.93 -21.36
C ASP A 121 25.10 5.58 -20.87
N TRP A 122 24.43 4.99 -19.87
CA TRP A 122 24.80 3.67 -19.37
C TRP A 122 24.59 2.56 -20.41
N LEU A 123 23.54 2.68 -21.23
CA LEU A 123 23.19 1.73 -22.28
C LEU A 123 24.00 1.89 -23.57
N ASP A 124 24.58 3.07 -23.84
CA ASP A 124 25.33 3.37 -25.07
C ASP A 124 26.50 2.40 -25.27
N ARG A 125 27.16 2.03 -24.16
CA ARG A 125 28.32 1.12 -24.18
C ARG A 125 27.98 -0.36 -24.12
N ARG A 126 26.71 -0.74 -24.33
CA ARG A 126 26.20 -2.09 -24.06
C ARG A 126 25.34 -2.63 -25.20
N GLU A 127 25.63 -3.87 -25.59
CA GLU A 127 24.86 -4.60 -26.60
C GLU A 127 23.69 -5.37 -26.00
N GLY A 128 22.69 -5.66 -26.85
CA GLY A 128 21.50 -6.44 -26.51
C GLY A 128 20.21 -5.62 -26.54
N SER A 129 19.07 -6.31 -26.63
CA SER A 129 17.76 -5.66 -26.71
C SER A 129 17.36 -5.02 -25.38
N VAL A 130 16.65 -3.90 -25.47
CA VAL A 130 16.21 -3.09 -24.33
C VAL A 130 14.70 -2.94 -24.39
N LEU A 131 14.01 -3.27 -23.29
CA LEU A 131 12.60 -2.92 -23.12
C LEU A 131 12.47 -1.63 -22.32
N LEU A 132 11.96 -0.58 -22.95
CA LEU A 132 11.66 0.72 -22.33
C LEU A 132 10.23 0.73 -21.80
N THR A 133 10.08 0.89 -20.49
CA THR A 133 8.76 0.97 -19.81
C THR A 133 8.53 2.32 -19.14
N THR A 134 9.22 3.36 -19.63
CA THR A 134 9.25 4.73 -19.09
C THR A 134 8.15 5.64 -19.65
N GLY A 135 7.43 5.18 -20.69
CA GLY A 135 6.41 5.94 -21.43
C GLY A 135 7.00 6.69 -22.64
N SER A 136 6.13 7.22 -23.51
CA SER A 136 6.54 7.83 -24.79
C SER A 136 7.38 9.11 -24.63
N LYS A 137 7.09 9.90 -23.58
CA LYS A 137 7.74 11.20 -23.34
C LYS A 137 9.25 11.13 -23.10
N GLU A 138 9.75 10.01 -22.59
CA GLU A 138 11.16 9.83 -22.24
C GLU A 138 11.94 9.12 -23.36
N LEU A 139 11.26 8.71 -24.45
CA LEU A 139 11.92 7.98 -25.53
C LEU A 139 12.96 8.82 -26.26
N CYS A 140 12.79 10.14 -26.29
CA CYS A 140 13.74 11.07 -26.92
C CYS A 140 15.15 10.95 -26.34
N ALA A 141 15.30 10.63 -25.05
CA ALA A 141 16.61 10.43 -24.41
C ALA A 141 17.40 9.25 -25.01
N PHE A 142 16.72 8.30 -25.67
CA PHE A 142 17.34 7.10 -26.25
C PHE A 142 17.47 7.17 -27.77
N ALA A 143 16.84 8.15 -28.43
CA ALA A 143 16.67 8.18 -29.88
C ALA A 143 17.98 8.23 -30.66
N GLU A 144 19.00 8.90 -30.10
CA GLU A 144 20.33 9.04 -30.70
C GLU A 144 21.26 7.83 -30.44
N LEU A 145 20.80 6.84 -29.66
CA LEU A 145 21.64 5.68 -29.33
C LEU A 145 21.81 4.75 -30.54
N ARG A 146 22.99 4.17 -30.64
CA ARG A 146 23.30 3.20 -31.70
C ARG A 146 22.32 2.03 -31.67
N GLY A 147 21.72 1.76 -32.83
CA GLY A 147 20.76 0.67 -33.01
C GLY A 147 19.40 0.94 -32.38
N PHE A 148 19.03 2.21 -32.12
CA PHE A 148 17.75 2.57 -31.50
C PHE A 148 16.55 1.84 -32.12
N SER A 149 16.43 1.91 -33.45
CA SER A 149 15.33 1.30 -34.22
C SER A 149 15.34 -0.24 -34.28
N GLU A 150 16.43 -0.88 -33.85
CA GLU A 150 16.68 -2.32 -34.01
C GLU A 150 16.78 -3.08 -32.69
N ARG A 151 17.18 -2.42 -31.59
CA ARG A 151 17.37 -3.08 -30.29
C ARG A 151 16.45 -2.54 -29.19
N PHE A 152 15.82 -1.38 -29.36
CA PHE A 152 14.92 -0.84 -28.35
C PHE A 152 13.48 -1.16 -28.66
N TYR A 153 12.76 -1.58 -27.64
CA TYR A 153 11.32 -1.83 -27.67
C TYR A 153 10.66 -0.87 -26.71
N ALA A 154 9.69 -0.09 -27.17
CA ALA A 154 8.96 0.86 -26.35
C ALA A 154 7.60 0.29 -25.97
N ARG A 155 7.32 0.18 -24.66
CA ARG A 155 5.96 -0.07 -24.17
C ARG A 155 5.30 1.26 -23.82
N VAL A 156 4.26 1.61 -24.56
CA VAL A 156 3.53 2.88 -24.44
C VAL A 156 2.02 2.64 -24.30
N LEU A 157 1.29 3.67 -23.88
CA LEU A 157 -0.18 3.64 -23.90
C LEU A 157 -0.69 3.49 -25.33
N PRO A 158 -1.85 2.84 -25.55
CA PRO A 158 -2.43 2.64 -26.86
C PRO A 158 -3.14 3.90 -27.39
N SER A 159 -2.53 5.07 -27.24
CA SER A 159 -3.02 6.33 -27.78
C SER A 159 -2.33 6.67 -29.11
N GLY A 160 -3.07 7.32 -30.02
CA GLY A 160 -2.52 7.78 -31.29
C GLY A 160 -1.30 8.69 -31.11
N GLU A 161 -1.35 9.60 -30.14
CA GLU A 161 -0.23 10.49 -29.80
C GLU A 161 1.03 9.70 -29.39
N ALA A 162 0.91 8.72 -28.50
CA ALA A 162 2.05 7.95 -28.01
C ALA A 162 2.69 7.09 -29.11
N ILE A 163 1.85 6.49 -29.98
CA ILE A 163 2.33 5.69 -31.11
C ILE A 163 3.01 6.57 -32.16
N SER A 164 2.46 7.75 -32.47
CA SER A 164 3.07 8.71 -33.40
C SER A 164 4.44 9.18 -32.90
N GLN A 165 4.56 9.54 -31.62
CA GLN A 165 5.84 9.90 -30.99
C GLN A 165 6.90 8.80 -31.15
N CYS A 166 6.53 7.53 -30.98
CA CYS A 166 7.47 6.41 -31.18
C CYS A 166 7.97 6.34 -32.64
N ARG A 167 7.07 6.55 -33.61
CA ARG A 167 7.40 6.49 -35.04
C ARG A 167 8.25 7.66 -35.49
N GLU A 168 7.96 8.86 -35.00
CA GLU A 168 8.73 10.08 -35.28
C GLU A 168 10.18 9.96 -34.79
N LEU A 169 10.39 9.27 -33.65
CA LEU A 169 11.72 8.96 -33.13
C LEU A 169 12.40 7.79 -33.87
N GLY A 170 11.76 7.18 -34.87
CA GLY A 170 12.36 6.15 -35.71
C GLY A 170 12.14 4.70 -35.25
N LEU A 171 11.27 4.43 -34.27
CA LEU A 171 10.91 3.05 -33.93
C LEU A 171 10.02 2.42 -35.00
N SER A 172 10.40 1.23 -35.45
CA SER A 172 9.57 0.43 -36.35
C SER A 172 8.34 -0.14 -35.61
N PRO A 173 7.21 -0.42 -36.29
CA PRO A 173 6.00 -0.92 -35.64
C PRO A 173 6.19 -2.20 -34.80
N LYS A 174 7.08 -3.10 -35.25
CA LYS A 174 7.44 -4.34 -34.50
C LYS A 174 8.19 -4.08 -33.18
N HIS A 175 8.63 -2.84 -32.93
CA HIS A 175 9.32 -2.41 -31.71
C HIS A 175 8.42 -1.57 -30.79
N ILE A 176 7.14 -1.41 -31.13
CA ILE A 176 6.17 -0.65 -30.35
C ILE A 176 5.18 -1.63 -29.73
N ILE A 177 5.08 -1.62 -28.40
CA ILE A 177 4.15 -2.43 -27.63
C ILE A 177 3.12 -1.48 -27.01
N ALA A 178 2.01 -1.29 -27.71
CA ALA A 178 0.92 -0.43 -27.29
C ALA A 178 -0.05 -1.21 -26.37
N MET A 179 -0.04 -0.92 -25.08
CA MET A 179 -0.91 -1.61 -24.10
C MET A 179 -1.13 -0.77 -22.84
N GLN A 180 -2.27 -0.98 -22.18
CA GLN A 180 -2.64 -0.32 -20.93
C GLN A 180 -2.62 -1.29 -19.76
N GLY A 181 -2.00 -0.89 -18.66
CA GLY A 181 -1.88 -1.68 -17.43
C GLY A 181 -3.11 -1.60 -16.52
N PRO A 182 -3.06 -2.20 -15.33
CA PRO A 182 -1.88 -2.79 -14.67
C PRO A 182 -1.37 -4.09 -15.32
N PHE A 183 -0.11 -4.44 -15.11
CA PHE A 183 0.53 -5.63 -15.70
C PHE A 183 1.11 -6.55 -14.62
N SER A 184 0.78 -7.84 -14.68
CA SER A 184 1.35 -8.85 -13.78
C SER A 184 2.84 -9.10 -14.04
N ALA A 185 3.52 -9.70 -13.07
CA ALA A 185 4.91 -10.12 -13.23
C ALA A 185 5.06 -11.16 -14.37
N GLU A 186 4.07 -12.03 -14.57
CA GLU A 186 4.04 -13.04 -15.64
C GLU A 186 4.01 -12.38 -17.03
N LEU A 187 3.15 -11.39 -17.22
CA LEU A 187 3.04 -10.70 -18.50
C LEU A 187 4.29 -9.88 -18.80
N ASN A 188 4.84 -9.18 -17.80
CA ASN A 188 6.13 -8.50 -17.94
C ASN A 188 7.25 -9.49 -18.32
N ALA A 189 7.30 -10.67 -17.69
CA ALA A 189 8.29 -11.69 -18.00
C ALA A 189 8.12 -12.26 -19.42
N ALA A 190 6.88 -12.46 -19.86
CA ALA A 190 6.58 -12.88 -21.23
C ALA A 190 7.06 -11.86 -22.26
N LEU A 191 6.79 -10.56 -22.04
CA LEU A 191 7.27 -9.49 -22.92
C LEU A 191 8.80 -9.43 -22.97
N LEU A 192 9.47 -9.52 -21.81
CA LEU A 192 10.94 -9.54 -21.75
C LEU A 192 11.53 -10.69 -22.57
N ARG A 193 10.94 -11.89 -22.50
CA ARG A 193 11.37 -13.04 -23.32
C ARG A 193 11.05 -12.84 -24.80
N GLN A 194 9.85 -12.36 -25.11
CA GLN A 194 9.39 -12.15 -26.49
C GLN A 194 10.30 -11.20 -27.26
N VAL A 195 10.79 -10.13 -26.61
CA VAL A 195 11.70 -9.16 -27.24
C VAL A 195 13.17 -9.51 -27.07
N GLY A 196 13.49 -10.63 -26.42
CA GLY A 196 14.87 -11.03 -26.11
C GLY A 196 15.61 -9.99 -25.28
N ALA A 197 14.93 -9.30 -24.36
CA ALA A 197 15.50 -8.21 -23.59
C ALA A 197 16.70 -8.68 -22.76
N LYS A 198 17.82 -7.96 -22.87
CA LYS A 198 18.95 -8.01 -21.93
C LYS A 198 18.80 -6.97 -20.81
N TYR A 199 18.12 -5.86 -21.11
CA TYR A 199 17.90 -4.76 -20.18
C TYR A 199 16.42 -4.36 -20.13
N LEU A 200 15.96 -4.00 -18.95
CA LEU A 200 14.66 -3.39 -18.71
C LEU A 200 14.88 -1.98 -18.16
N VAL A 201 14.48 -0.94 -18.89
CA VAL A 201 14.49 0.42 -18.35
C VAL A 201 13.11 0.69 -17.75
N THR A 202 13.09 1.07 -16.48
CA THR A 202 11.86 1.40 -15.78
C THR A 202 12.05 2.54 -14.80
N LYS A 203 10.95 3.22 -14.47
CA LYS A 203 10.92 4.23 -13.41
C LYS A 203 10.54 3.56 -12.11
N ASP A 204 11.13 4.02 -11.00
CA ASP A 204 10.57 3.72 -9.67
C ASP A 204 9.24 4.46 -9.51
N ALA A 205 8.16 3.86 -9.99
CA ALA A 205 6.79 4.37 -9.94
C ALA A 205 6.00 3.86 -8.73
N GLY A 206 6.64 3.11 -7.82
CA GLY A 206 5.98 2.48 -6.67
C GLY A 206 5.05 1.30 -7.03
N ARG A 207 4.36 0.76 -6.02
CA ARG A 207 3.50 -0.45 -6.14
C ARG A 207 2.41 -0.29 -7.21
N GLU A 208 1.63 0.80 -7.18
CA GLU A 208 0.57 1.05 -8.16
C GLU A 208 1.07 1.17 -9.61
N GLY A 209 2.30 1.65 -9.80
CA GLY A 209 2.93 1.75 -11.12
C GLY A 209 3.41 0.41 -11.70
N GLY A 210 3.14 -0.70 -11.00
CA GLY A 210 3.61 -2.03 -11.37
C GLY A 210 5.13 -2.20 -11.24
N PHE A 211 5.78 -1.41 -10.36
CA PHE A 211 7.24 -1.39 -10.26
C PHE A 211 7.79 -2.73 -9.74
N LEU A 212 7.15 -3.30 -8.71
CA LEU A 212 7.58 -4.57 -8.12
C LEU A 212 7.43 -5.73 -9.12
N GLU A 213 6.34 -5.74 -9.89
CA GLU A 213 6.05 -6.74 -10.92
C GLU A 213 7.11 -6.70 -12.04
N LYS A 214 7.57 -5.51 -12.42
CA LYS A 214 8.65 -5.32 -13.39
C LYS A 214 9.99 -5.83 -12.86
N LEU A 215 10.34 -5.52 -11.61
CA LEU A 215 11.57 -6.02 -10.99
C LEU A 215 11.55 -7.54 -10.82
N ALA A 216 10.42 -8.10 -10.38
CA ALA A 216 10.22 -9.53 -10.26
C ALA A 216 10.36 -10.23 -11.63
N ALA A 217 9.78 -9.65 -12.68
CA ALA A 217 9.93 -10.15 -14.05
C ALA A 217 11.38 -10.10 -14.55
N ALA A 218 12.09 -8.99 -14.31
CA ALA A 218 13.49 -8.84 -14.69
C ALA A 218 14.36 -9.93 -14.04
N ARG A 219 14.20 -10.14 -12.73
CA ARG A 219 14.88 -11.22 -11.99
C ARG A 219 14.59 -12.61 -12.57
N ARG A 220 13.31 -12.92 -12.79
CA ARG A 220 12.87 -14.21 -13.35
C ARG A 220 13.44 -14.49 -14.74
N CYS A 221 13.74 -13.45 -15.50
CA CYS A 221 14.27 -13.57 -16.86
C CYS A 221 15.80 -13.37 -16.93
N GLY A 222 16.49 -13.11 -15.81
CA GLY A 222 17.92 -12.79 -15.82
C GLY A 222 18.25 -11.47 -16.54
N VAL A 223 17.28 -10.54 -16.59
CA VAL A 223 17.39 -9.23 -17.24
C VAL A 223 17.91 -8.21 -16.24
N THR A 224 18.85 -7.37 -16.67
CA THR A 224 19.33 -6.27 -15.82
C THR A 224 18.32 -5.13 -15.84
N ALA A 225 17.73 -4.82 -14.69
CA ALA A 225 16.84 -3.67 -14.55
C ALA A 225 17.66 -2.38 -14.36
N VAL A 226 17.48 -1.43 -15.29
CA VAL A 226 17.96 -0.05 -15.18
C VAL A 226 16.83 0.79 -14.64
N VAL A 227 16.92 1.13 -13.36
CA VAL A 227 15.89 1.84 -12.61
C VAL A 227 16.23 3.32 -12.58
N ILE A 228 15.40 4.13 -13.22
CA ILE A 228 15.42 5.58 -13.06
C ILE A 228 14.84 5.87 -11.68
N ALA A 229 15.71 6.37 -10.79
CA ALA A 229 15.38 6.76 -9.44
C ALA A 229 14.34 7.88 -9.44
N ARG A 230 13.53 7.92 -8.38
CA ARG A 230 12.66 9.07 -8.14
C ARG A 230 13.53 10.32 -7.93
N PRO A 231 13.10 11.48 -8.43
CA PRO A 231 13.73 12.74 -8.07
C PRO A 231 13.73 12.89 -6.54
N ARG A 232 14.83 13.41 -5.97
CA ARG A 232 14.84 13.76 -4.56
C ARG A 232 13.93 14.96 -4.34
N GLU A 233 12.93 14.80 -3.49
CA GLU A 233 11.97 15.84 -3.15
C GLU A 233 11.94 16.06 -1.63
N ALA A 234 11.83 17.31 -1.22
CA ALA A 234 11.51 17.67 0.16
C ALA A 234 9.99 17.81 0.30
N GLY A 235 9.44 17.23 1.36
CA GLY A 235 8.00 17.23 1.59
C GLY A 235 7.64 16.49 2.87
N LEU A 236 6.35 16.22 3.02
CA LEU A 236 5.74 15.64 4.20
C LEU A 236 5.19 14.25 3.85
N SER A 237 5.29 13.31 4.79
CA SER A 237 4.51 12.08 4.74
C SER A 237 3.02 12.36 4.92
N LEU A 238 2.16 11.41 4.57
CA LEU A 238 0.72 11.52 4.76
C LEU A 238 0.34 11.85 6.20
N GLU A 239 0.98 11.23 7.18
CA GLU A 239 0.72 11.50 8.60
C GLU A 239 1.14 12.92 9.01
N GLN A 240 2.27 13.42 8.50
CA GLN A 240 2.71 14.79 8.75
C GLN A 240 1.77 15.81 8.10
N VAL A 241 1.24 15.55 6.90
CA VAL A 241 0.22 16.40 6.27
C VAL A 241 -1.05 16.41 7.13
N LYS A 242 -1.52 15.25 7.60
CA LYS A 242 -2.68 15.15 8.49
C LYS A 242 -2.49 15.95 9.78
N GLU A 243 -1.30 15.88 10.38
CA GLU A 243 -0.95 16.63 11.59
C GLU A 243 -0.91 18.14 11.32
N GLU A 244 -0.31 18.56 10.22
CA GLU A 244 -0.23 19.97 9.84
C GLU A 244 -1.60 20.58 9.58
N LEU A 245 -2.49 19.85 8.89
CA LEU A 245 -3.88 20.25 8.71
C LEU A 245 -4.61 20.34 10.05
N ARG A 246 -4.47 19.34 10.93
CA ARG A 246 -5.08 19.39 12.27
C ARG A 246 -4.58 20.59 13.06
N ARG A 247 -3.29 20.92 13.00
CA ARG A 247 -2.70 22.06 13.71
C ARG A 247 -3.30 23.39 13.23
N ARG A 248 -3.46 23.57 11.92
CA ARG A 248 -3.98 24.80 11.30
C ARG A 248 -5.47 25.00 11.56
N PHE A 249 -6.27 23.96 11.38
CA PHE A 249 -7.71 24.01 11.58
C PHE A 249 -8.17 23.82 13.04
N GLY A 250 -7.29 24.11 14.02
CA GLY A 250 -7.65 24.19 15.43
C GLY A 250 -7.89 22.86 16.15
N GLY A 251 -7.20 21.79 15.73
CA GLY A 251 -7.17 20.52 16.45
C GLY A 251 -8.48 19.74 16.43
N LYS A 252 -9.46 20.14 15.61
CA LYS A 252 -10.62 19.30 15.34
C LYS A 252 -10.13 18.06 14.64
N LYS A 253 -9.96 16.99 15.42
CA LYS A 253 -9.94 15.64 14.90
C LYS A 253 -11.18 15.53 13.98
N PRO A 254 -11.06 14.87 12.82
CA PRO A 254 -12.23 14.25 12.21
C PRO A 254 -13.13 13.73 13.31
N ALA A 255 -14.42 14.01 13.26
CA ALA A 255 -15.35 13.16 13.99
C ALA A 255 -14.94 11.75 13.57
N ALA A 256 -14.37 10.97 14.49
CA ALA A 256 -13.95 9.62 14.18
C ALA A 256 -15.14 8.99 13.47
N SER A 257 -14.92 8.47 12.25
CA SER A 257 -15.97 7.81 11.46
C SER A 257 -16.83 7.05 12.45
N PRO A 258 -18.14 7.37 12.55
CA PRO A 258 -18.94 7.06 13.73
C PRO A 258 -18.60 5.65 14.17
N GLU A 259 -18.03 5.47 15.37
CA GLU A 259 -17.41 4.20 15.72
C GLU A 259 -18.44 3.07 15.62
N VAL A 260 -18.46 2.41 14.47
CA VAL A 260 -19.41 1.36 14.19
C VAL A 260 -18.93 0.17 15.01
N PRO A 261 -19.71 -0.28 16.01
CA PRO A 261 -19.34 -1.45 16.77
C PRO A 261 -19.17 -2.64 15.81
N ARG A 262 -18.16 -3.48 16.06
CA ARG A 262 -17.98 -4.71 15.27
C ARG A 262 -19.18 -5.63 15.52
N PHE A 263 -19.68 -6.24 14.44
CA PHE A 263 -20.71 -7.27 14.56
C PHE A 263 -20.10 -8.54 15.18
N PRO A 264 -20.69 -9.10 16.25
CA PRO A 264 -20.21 -10.34 16.84
C PRO A 264 -20.55 -11.52 15.93
N ALA A 265 -19.57 -12.38 15.65
CA ALA A 265 -19.76 -13.58 14.86
C ALA A 265 -19.04 -14.76 15.51
N PHE A 266 -19.68 -15.93 15.52
CA PHE A 266 -19.09 -17.20 15.91
C PHE A 266 -18.69 -17.95 14.66
N ILE A 267 -17.44 -18.42 14.61
CA ILE A 267 -16.87 -19.13 13.46
C ILE A 267 -16.53 -20.54 13.93
N ASP A 268 -16.95 -21.55 13.17
CA ASP A 268 -16.53 -22.93 13.41
C ASP A 268 -15.05 -23.10 13.04
N LEU A 269 -14.23 -23.39 14.04
CA LEU A 269 -12.79 -23.62 13.89
C LEU A 269 -12.41 -25.10 14.01
N ASN A 270 -13.37 -26.02 14.21
CA ASN A 270 -13.06 -27.41 14.44
C ASN A 270 -12.33 -28.03 13.23
N GLY A 271 -11.08 -28.46 13.46
CA GLY A 271 -10.17 -28.99 12.44
C GLY A 271 -9.72 -27.95 11.39
N LYS A 272 -10.11 -26.68 11.50
CA LYS A 272 -9.81 -25.67 10.49
C LYS A 272 -8.38 -25.12 10.68
N PRO A 273 -7.65 -24.88 9.57
CA PRO A 273 -6.28 -24.38 9.62
C PRO A 273 -6.22 -22.91 10.03
N VAL A 274 -5.51 -22.62 11.13
CA VAL A 274 -5.28 -21.27 11.66
C VAL A 274 -3.79 -20.98 11.71
N LEU A 275 -3.40 -19.82 11.21
CA LEU A 275 -2.01 -19.34 11.28
C LEU A 275 -1.82 -18.40 12.46
N VAL A 276 -0.78 -18.62 13.25
CA VAL A 276 -0.31 -17.69 14.28
C VAL A 276 1.14 -17.33 13.99
N VAL A 277 1.40 -16.05 13.76
CA VAL A 277 2.75 -15.51 13.53
C VAL A 277 3.23 -14.86 14.82
N GLY A 278 4.33 -15.39 15.36
CA GLY A 278 4.87 -15.04 16.67
C GLY A 278 4.78 -16.19 17.67
N GLY A 279 5.80 -16.31 18.51
CA GLY A 279 5.92 -17.38 19.51
C GLY A 279 5.94 -16.89 20.97
N GLY A 280 5.75 -15.58 21.21
CA GLY A 280 5.80 -15.01 22.56
C GLY A 280 4.53 -15.21 23.39
N GLU A 281 4.47 -14.58 24.57
CA GLU A 281 3.37 -14.71 25.54
C GLU A 281 1.98 -14.29 25.01
N ILE A 282 1.94 -13.32 24.09
CA ILE A 282 0.67 -12.94 23.47
C ILE A 282 0.20 -14.07 22.55
N ALA A 283 1.11 -14.61 21.73
CA ALA A 283 0.79 -15.68 20.79
C ALA A 283 0.36 -16.96 21.53
N SER A 284 1.08 -17.38 22.57
CA SER A 284 0.73 -18.59 23.35
C SER A 284 -0.69 -18.54 23.90
N ARG A 285 -1.11 -17.42 24.49
CA ARG A 285 -2.49 -17.23 25.01
C ARG A 285 -3.56 -17.35 23.92
N ARG A 286 -3.26 -16.84 22.71
CA ARG A 286 -4.17 -16.95 21.56
C ARG A 286 -4.23 -18.39 21.04
N VAL A 287 -3.09 -19.06 20.97
CA VAL A 287 -2.97 -20.49 20.61
C VAL A 287 -3.81 -21.34 21.56
N GLU A 288 -3.65 -21.19 22.87
CA GLU A 288 -4.42 -21.95 23.87
C GLU A 288 -5.93 -21.75 23.72
N THR A 289 -6.36 -20.49 23.53
CA THR A 289 -7.77 -20.17 23.30
C THR A 289 -8.29 -20.87 22.05
N LEU A 290 -7.54 -20.82 20.93
CA LEU A 290 -7.95 -21.41 19.66
C LEU A 290 -7.97 -22.95 19.69
N LEU A 291 -7.02 -23.57 20.40
CA LEU A 291 -6.99 -25.03 20.61
C LEU A 291 -8.23 -25.53 21.34
N HIS A 292 -8.74 -24.76 22.32
CA HIS A 292 -9.98 -25.08 23.01
C HIS A 292 -11.18 -25.19 22.06
N PHE A 293 -11.16 -24.49 20.92
CA PHE A 293 -12.18 -24.55 19.86
C PHE A 293 -11.81 -25.49 18.70
N GLY A 294 -10.82 -26.37 18.88
CA GLY A 294 -10.48 -27.41 17.91
C GLY A 294 -9.71 -26.93 16.68
N ALA A 295 -9.14 -25.72 16.70
CA ALA A 295 -8.35 -25.22 15.58
C ALA A 295 -7.12 -26.09 15.29
N SER A 296 -6.82 -26.30 14.01
CA SER A 296 -5.56 -26.89 13.55
C SER A 296 -4.53 -25.77 13.36
N ILE A 297 -3.62 -25.62 14.31
CA ILE A 297 -2.78 -24.41 14.41
C ILE A 297 -1.39 -24.64 13.86
N THR A 298 -0.96 -23.74 12.97
CA THR A 298 0.44 -23.56 12.59
C THR A 298 0.98 -22.29 13.25
N VAL A 299 2.04 -22.42 14.06
CA VAL A 299 2.81 -21.30 14.59
C VAL A 299 4.04 -21.07 13.71
N VAL A 300 4.26 -19.84 13.24
CA VAL A 300 5.48 -19.43 12.53
C VAL A 300 6.21 -18.41 13.38
N ALA A 301 7.38 -18.80 13.89
CA ALA A 301 8.25 -17.93 14.66
C ALA A 301 9.65 -18.54 14.75
N PRO A 302 10.74 -17.74 14.70
CA PRO A 302 12.09 -18.27 14.88
C PRO A 302 12.27 -18.90 16.27
N ASP A 303 11.72 -18.23 17.29
CA ASP A 303 11.74 -18.63 18.70
C ASP A 303 10.33 -18.70 19.29
N GLY A 304 10.16 -19.47 20.37
CA GLY A 304 8.87 -19.70 21.02
C GLY A 304 8.99 -19.70 22.54
N SER A 305 7.94 -19.29 23.24
CA SER A 305 7.84 -19.42 24.69
C SER A 305 7.75 -20.89 25.10
N ALA A 306 8.05 -21.20 26.36
CA ALA A 306 7.95 -22.56 26.91
C ALA A 306 6.57 -23.21 26.65
N ALA A 307 5.50 -22.42 26.64
CA ALA A 307 4.16 -22.88 26.30
C ALA A 307 4.04 -23.33 24.83
N VAL A 308 4.56 -22.53 23.88
CA VAL A 308 4.59 -22.91 22.46
C VAL A 308 5.44 -24.16 22.25
N GLU A 309 6.60 -24.23 22.91
CA GLU A 309 7.46 -25.42 22.83
C GLU A 309 6.75 -26.67 23.33
N ALA A 310 6.12 -26.61 24.51
CA ALA A 310 5.40 -27.74 25.09
C ALA A 310 4.24 -28.21 24.20
N LEU A 311 3.46 -27.28 23.64
CA LEU A 311 2.36 -27.61 22.72
C LEU A 311 2.85 -28.26 21.42
N ALA A 312 3.99 -27.80 20.89
CA ALA A 312 4.59 -28.37 19.69
C ALA A 312 5.14 -29.79 19.96
N HIS A 313 5.87 -30.00 21.07
CA HIS A 313 6.36 -31.32 21.47
C HIS A 313 5.22 -32.31 21.74
N GLY A 314 4.11 -31.82 22.31
CA GLY A 314 2.89 -32.61 22.52
C GLY A 314 2.06 -32.87 21.27
N GLY A 315 2.50 -32.40 20.08
CA GLY A 315 1.80 -32.59 18.81
C GLY A 315 0.48 -31.84 18.70
N LYS A 316 0.23 -30.84 19.56
CA LYS A 316 -1.02 -30.04 19.55
C LYS A 316 -0.99 -28.93 18.51
N ILE A 317 0.19 -28.47 18.15
CA ILE A 317 0.41 -27.45 17.12
C ILE A 317 1.53 -27.88 16.19
N ARG A 318 1.51 -27.37 14.96
CA ARG A 318 2.67 -27.40 14.07
C ARG A 318 3.48 -26.13 14.29
N TRP A 319 4.74 -26.25 14.70
CA TRP A 319 5.62 -25.10 14.83
C TRP A 319 6.67 -25.09 13.72
N GLU A 320 6.66 -24.03 12.92
CA GLU A 320 7.69 -23.73 11.93
C GLU A 320 8.70 -22.73 12.52
N ARG A 321 9.86 -23.26 12.93
CA ARG A 321 10.98 -22.49 13.50
C ARG A 321 11.70 -21.67 12.42
N ARG A 322 11.09 -20.56 12.03
CA ARG A 322 11.61 -19.64 11.00
C ARG A 322 10.99 -18.25 11.13
N GLU A 323 11.61 -17.28 10.48
CA GLU A 323 11.01 -15.98 10.25
C GLU A 323 9.77 -16.06 9.35
N TYR A 324 8.87 -15.11 9.56
CA TYR A 324 7.74 -14.92 8.66
C TYR A 324 8.22 -14.53 7.27
N ARG A 325 7.60 -15.13 6.26
CA ARG A 325 7.74 -14.76 4.85
C ARG A 325 6.33 -14.59 4.32
N ASP A 326 6.15 -13.88 3.22
CA ASP A 326 4.84 -13.71 2.59
C ASP A 326 4.38 -15.00 1.88
N ASP A 327 4.28 -16.08 2.64
CA ASP A 327 3.82 -17.40 2.21
C ASP A 327 2.46 -17.76 2.83
N LEU A 328 1.71 -16.72 3.21
CA LEU A 328 0.35 -16.84 3.70
C LEU A 328 -0.51 -17.39 2.57
N ALA A 329 -0.92 -18.65 2.70
CA ALA A 329 -1.67 -19.34 1.68
C ALA A 329 -3.18 -19.24 1.93
N SER A 330 -3.97 -19.27 0.85
CA SER A 330 -5.44 -19.39 0.88
C SER A 330 -5.97 -20.64 1.62
N ARG A 331 -5.08 -21.51 2.09
CA ARG A 331 -5.43 -22.66 2.93
C ARG A 331 -5.89 -22.28 4.33
N TYR A 332 -5.46 -21.15 4.89
CA TYR A 332 -5.82 -20.76 6.26
C TYR A 332 -7.18 -20.05 6.29
N VAL A 333 -7.97 -20.29 7.34
CA VAL A 333 -9.28 -19.63 7.54
C VAL A 333 -9.22 -18.43 8.49
N LEU A 334 -8.11 -18.31 9.24
CA LEU A 334 -7.90 -17.28 10.25
C LEU A 334 -6.39 -17.05 10.42
N ALA A 335 -5.99 -15.80 10.62
CA ALA A 335 -4.61 -15.43 10.91
C ALA A 335 -4.51 -14.57 12.18
N ILE A 336 -3.45 -14.79 12.96
CA ILE A 336 -3.10 -13.98 14.14
C ILE A 336 -1.67 -13.47 13.95
N ALA A 337 -1.48 -12.15 14.05
CA ALA A 337 -0.16 -11.53 14.08
C ALA A 337 0.13 -11.04 15.51
N ALA A 338 1.04 -11.71 16.20
CA ALA A 338 1.35 -11.50 17.61
C ALA A 338 2.86 -11.55 17.87
N THR A 339 3.63 -10.82 17.06
CA THR A 339 5.08 -10.67 17.24
C THR A 339 5.41 -9.37 17.98
N THR A 340 6.65 -9.24 18.46
CA THR A 340 7.20 -7.96 18.94
C THR A 340 7.71 -7.06 17.81
N ASP A 341 7.76 -7.58 16.57
CA ASP A 341 8.18 -6.83 15.40
C ASP A 341 6.97 -6.23 14.68
N ARG A 342 6.84 -4.91 14.76
CA ARG A 342 5.73 -4.16 14.15
C ARG A 342 5.67 -4.32 12.63
N ALA A 343 6.82 -4.45 11.96
CA ALA A 343 6.90 -4.60 10.51
C ALA A 343 6.38 -5.98 10.09
N VAL A 344 6.72 -7.04 10.84
CA VAL A 344 6.17 -8.38 10.63
C VAL A 344 4.66 -8.39 10.87
N ASN A 345 4.19 -7.78 11.97
CA ASN A 345 2.75 -7.69 12.27
C ASN A 345 1.97 -7.00 11.14
N ARG A 346 2.53 -5.91 10.58
CA ARG A 346 1.96 -5.21 9.42
C ARG A 346 1.91 -6.10 8.19
N ALA A 347 3.03 -6.75 7.86
CA ALA A 347 3.13 -7.60 6.67
C ALA A 347 2.07 -8.73 6.70
N VAL A 348 1.90 -9.39 7.85
CA VAL A 348 0.86 -10.42 8.04
C VAL A 348 -0.54 -9.82 7.87
N GLY A 349 -0.80 -8.65 8.45
CA GLY A 349 -2.08 -7.96 8.33
C GLY A 349 -2.43 -7.58 6.90
N GLU A 350 -1.47 -7.06 6.14
CA GLU A 350 -1.62 -6.71 4.72
C GLU A 350 -1.87 -7.97 3.87
N ALA A 351 -1.05 -9.00 4.02
CA ALA A 351 -1.16 -10.25 3.27
C ALA A 351 -2.51 -10.95 3.51
N ALA A 352 -2.94 -11.07 4.77
CA ALA A 352 -4.22 -11.69 5.11
C ALA A 352 -5.42 -10.91 4.55
N LYS A 353 -5.38 -9.57 4.60
CA LYS A 353 -6.43 -8.73 4.01
C LYS A 353 -6.50 -8.86 2.49
N ALA A 354 -5.35 -8.89 1.81
CA ALA A 354 -5.31 -9.10 0.36
C ALA A 354 -5.96 -10.42 -0.05
N LEU A 355 -5.83 -11.46 0.78
CA LEU A 355 -6.42 -12.79 0.58
C LEU A 355 -7.83 -12.95 1.19
N ARG A 356 -8.40 -11.89 1.79
CA ARG A 356 -9.68 -11.91 2.51
C ARG A 356 -9.75 -12.94 3.66
N ILE A 357 -8.61 -13.24 4.26
CA ILE A 357 -8.52 -14.05 5.48
C ILE A 357 -8.74 -13.13 6.69
N PRO A 358 -9.69 -13.44 7.60
CA PRO A 358 -9.83 -12.70 8.85
C PRO A 358 -8.51 -12.70 9.64
N VAL A 359 -8.05 -11.51 10.04
CA VAL A 359 -6.78 -11.30 10.76
C VAL A 359 -6.96 -10.44 12.00
N SER A 360 -6.30 -10.85 13.08
CA SER A 360 -6.14 -10.04 14.30
C SER A 360 -4.67 -9.74 14.51
N VAL A 361 -4.35 -8.45 14.56
CA VAL A 361 -3.01 -7.92 14.75
C VAL A 361 -2.92 -7.34 16.16
N ALA A 362 -2.05 -7.90 16.99
CA ALA A 362 -2.06 -7.68 18.44
C ALA A 362 -1.79 -6.23 18.86
N ASP A 363 -1.04 -5.47 18.06
CA ASP A 363 -0.62 -4.09 18.35
C ASP A 363 -1.33 -3.04 17.46
N SER A 364 -2.21 -3.46 16.55
CA SER A 364 -2.81 -2.56 15.55
C SER A 364 -4.27 -2.92 15.22
N ARG A 365 -5.17 -2.06 15.70
CA ARG A 365 -6.62 -2.15 15.44
C ARG A 365 -6.96 -1.93 13.96
N GLU A 366 -6.34 -0.93 13.33
CA GLU A 366 -6.60 -0.55 11.94
C GLU A 366 -6.13 -1.65 10.97
N GLU A 367 -5.11 -2.40 11.37
CA GLU A 367 -4.60 -3.54 10.60
C GLU A 367 -5.39 -4.84 10.83
N SER A 368 -6.29 -4.88 11.82
CA SER A 368 -7.14 -6.03 12.11
C SER A 368 -8.46 -5.99 11.35
N SER A 369 -8.87 -7.12 10.76
CA SER A 369 -10.22 -7.29 10.17
C SER A 369 -11.22 -7.93 11.14
N PHE A 370 -10.75 -8.58 12.21
CA PHE A 370 -11.57 -9.00 13.36
C PHE A 370 -10.84 -8.72 14.68
N TYR A 371 -11.60 -8.63 15.79
CA TYR A 371 -11.01 -8.48 17.13
C TYR A 371 -11.00 -9.81 17.84
N PHE A 372 -9.83 -10.21 18.33
CA PHE A 372 -9.72 -11.40 19.16
C PHE A 372 -10.36 -11.14 20.53
N PRO A 373 -11.51 -11.78 20.83
CA PRO A 373 -12.26 -11.47 22.04
C PRO A 373 -11.58 -12.03 23.29
N ALA A 374 -11.90 -11.45 24.44
CA ALA A 374 -11.79 -12.16 25.70
C ALA A 374 -12.93 -13.19 25.77
N VAL A 375 -12.58 -14.47 25.86
CA VAL A 375 -13.55 -15.57 25.77
C VAL A 375 -13.94 -16.07 27.15
N VAL A 376 -15.24 -16.31 27.32
CA VAL A 376 -15.81 -17.08 28.43
C VAL A 376 -16.50 -18.30 27.84
N ALA A 377 -16.14 -19.48 28.32
CA ALA A 377 -16.81 -20.73 28.00
C ALA A 377 -17.09 -21.45 29.33
N GLU A 378 -18.34 -21.46 29.75
CA GLU A 378 -18.79 -22.04 31.03
C GLU A 378 -20.10 -22.81 30.81
N GLY A 379 -20.12 -24.11 31.13
CA GLY A 379 -21.23 -24.99 30.77
C GLY A 379 -21.47 -25.00 29.25
N ASN A 380 -22.73 -24.79 28.84
CA ASN A 380 -23.13 -24.70 27.43
C ASN A 380 -23.12 -23.26 26.88
N LEU A 381 -22.59 -22.28 27.63
CA LEU A 381 -22.56 -20.88 27.21
C LEU A 381 -21.16 -20.48 26.76
N ILE A 382 -21.10 -19.84 25.59
CA ILE A 382 -19.88 -19.26 25.04
C ILE A 382 -20.13 -17.79 24.73
N GLY A 383 -19.28 -16.92 25.25
CA GLY A 383 -19.34 -15.48 25.06
C GLY A 383 -17.98 -14.89 24.70
N GLY A 384 -17.98 -13.92 23.79
CA GLY A 384 -16.80 -13.15 23.40
C GLY A 384 -17.00 -11.67 23.71
N PHE A 385 -16.05 -11.08 24.42
CA PHE A 385 -16.08 -9.66 24.79
C PHE A 385 -14.93 -8.91 24.12
N VAL A 386 -15.27 -7.80 23.47
CA VAL A 386 -14.32 -6.85 22.89
C VAL A 386 -14.72 -5.45 23.33
N SER A 387 -13.79 -4.51 23.36
CA SER A 387 -14.19 -3.12 23.58
C SER A 387 -14.72 -2.51 22.29
N LYS A 388 -15.63 -1.54 22.44
CA LYS A 388 -16.28 -0.84 21.33
C LYS A 388 -15.26 -0.17 20.40
N ASP A 389 -14.20 0.38 20.99
CA ASP A 389 -13.17 1.16 20.31
C ASP A 389 -11.82 0.41 20.22
N GLY A 390 -11.78 -0.87 20.56
CA GLY A 390 -10.53 -1.64 20.64
C GLY A 390 -9.56 -1.16 21.74
N LYS A 391 -9.91 -0.17 22.56
CA LYS A 391 -9.11 0.33 23.70
C LYS A 391 -9.64 -0.24 25.02
N GLY A 392 -8.84 -0.14 26.09
CA GLY A 392 -9.28 -0.59 27.42
C GLY A 392 -9.28 -2.11 27.59
N HIS A 393 -8.24 -2.80 27.10
CA HIS A 393 -8.05 -4.24 27.31
C HIS A 393 -8.12 -4.64 28.79
N SER A 394 -7.71 -3.76 29.71
CA SER A 394 -7.82 -3.98 31.15
C SER A 394 -9.28 -4.07 31.60
N LEU A 395 -10.13 -3.13 31.17
CA LEU A 395 -11.56 -3.12 31.48
C LEU A 395 -12.26 -4.34 30.87
N VAL A 396 -11.99 -4.66 29.59
CA VAL A 396 -12.57 -5.85 28.95
C VAL A 396 -12.21 -7.09 29.77
N ARG A 397 -10.93 -7.28 30.08
CA ARG A 397 -10.47 -8.41 30.90
C ARG A 397 -11.16 -8.46 32.26
N GLU A 398 -11.21 -7.34 32.98
CA GLU A 398 -11.85 -7.27 34.31
C GLU A 398 -13.33 -7.66 34.25
N GLN A 399 -14.08 -7.11 33.29
CA GLN A 399 -15.50 -7.39 33.13
C GLN A 399 -15.73 -8.83 32.66
N THR A 400 -14.88 -9.36 31.77
CA THR A 400 -14.93 -10.75 31.35
C THR A 400 -14.70 -11.71 32.52
N GLU A 401 -13.77 -11.42 33.44
CA GLU A 401 -13.57 -12.24 34.64
C GLU A 401 -14.78 -12.18 35.59
N LYS A 402 -15.43 -11.01 35.73
CA LYS A 402 -16.69 -10.91 36.51
C LYS A 402 -17.80 -11.76 35.90
N VAL A 403 -17.97 -11.71 34.58
CA VAL A 403 -18.93 -12.56 33.85
C VAL A 403 -18.59 -14.03 34.03
N ARG A 404 -17.31 -14.42 33.88
CA ARG A 404 -16.87 -15.80 34.08
C ARG A 404 -17.20 -16.30 35.48
N ARG A 405 -16.89 -15.51 36.52
CA ARG A 405 -17.22 -15.85 37.91
C ARG A 405 -18.72 -16.01 38.11
N PHE A 406 -19.50 -15.05 37.62
CA PHE A 406 -20.96 -15.09 37.70
C PHE A 406 -21.53 -16.35 37.03
N LEU A 407 -21.07 -16.68 35.82
CA LEU A 407 -21.53 -17.89 35.12
C LEU A 407 -21.14 -19.16 35.86
N ARG A 408 -19.92 -19.25 36.41
CA ARG A 408 -19.52 -20.39 37.25
C ARG A 408 -20.44 -20.55 38.45
N GLU A 409 -20.63 -19.50 39.24
CA GLU A 409 -21.44 -19.57 40.47
C GLU A 409 -22.90 -19.94 40.21
N ASN A 410 -23.46 -19.54 39.06
CA ASN A 410 -24.89 -19.71 38.77
C ASN A 410 -25.22 -20.88 37.83
N LEU A 411 -24.21 -21.46 37.17
CA LEU A 411 -24.37 -22.65 36.32
C LEU A 411 -23.80 -23.92 36.97
N SER A 412 -23.05 -23.80 38.08
CA SER A 412 -22.60 -24.94 38.88
C SER A 412 -23.78 -25.57 39.62
N GLY A 413 -24.56 -26.40 38.92
CA GLY A 413 -25.69 -27.12 39.53
C GLY A 413 -26.87 -27.42 38.59
N LYS A 414 -26.75 -27.19 37.28
CA LYS A 414 -27.75 -27.58 36.28
C LYS A 414 -27.18 -28.48 35.20
#